data_AF-A0A356AZT8-F1
#
_entry.id   AF-A0A356AZT8-F1
#
_cell.length_a   1.000
_cell.length_b   1.000
_cell.length_c   1.000
_cell.angle_alpha   90.00
_cell.angle_beta   90.00
_cell.angle_gamma   90.00
#
_symmetry.space_group_name_H-M   'P 1'
#
loop_
_entity.id
_entity.type
_entity.pdbx_description
1 polymer ?
#
loop_
_entity_poly.entity_id
_entity_poly.type
_entity_poly.pdbx_seq_one_letter_code
_entity_poly.pdbx_strand_id
1 'polypeptide(L)'
;MKEIVLCDNGEYLRVADLCEKYRVNVNMDAFYDPEFYSKHPEEIEKQLKRYEGIRVCSMHGPFADLCFGSYDRLIKEATRNRFE
;
A
#
# COMPACT_ATOMS: atom_id res chain seq x y z
N MET A 1 1.70 -8.51 -21.67
CA MET A 1 0.92 -9.60 -21.03
C MET A 1 0.09 -9.00 -19.91
N LYS A 2 -1.12 -9.51 -19.67
CA LYS A 2 -1.91 -9.13 -18.49
C LYS A 2 -1.50 -10.03 -17.32
N GLU A 3 -1.25 -9.45 -16.15
CA GLU A 3 -0.94 -10.19 -14.92
C GLU A 3 -2.02 -9.92 -13.85
N ILE A 4 -2.23 -10.89 -12.96
CA ILE A 4 -3.05 -10.71 -11.76
C ILE A 4 -2.10 -10.35 -10.62
N VAL A 5 -2.43 -9.26 -9.92
CA VAL A 5 -1.64 -8.73 -8.80
C VAL A 5 -2.59 -8.53 -7.63
N LEU A 6 -2.20 -8.92 -6.42
CA LEU A 6 -2.99 -8.66 -5.21
C LEU A 6 -2.60 -7.31 -4.62
N CYS A 7 -3.56 -6.55 -4.09
CA CYS A 7 -3.30 -5.38 -3.27
C CYS A 7 -3.31 -5.84 -1.79
N ASP A 8 -2.34 -5.40 -1.01
CA ASP A 8 -2.27 -5.84 0.39
C ASP A 8 -3.16 -5.06 1.35
N ASN A 9 -3.49 -3.80 1.04
CA ASN A 9 -4.41 -2.98 1.83
C ASN A 9 -4.07 -2.98 3.34
N GLY A 10 -2.78 -2.96 3.66
CA GLY A 10 -2.28 -3.08 5.05
C GLY A 10 -2.37 -4.48 5.69
N GLU A 11 -2.91 -5.50 5.01
CA GLU A 11 -3.02 -6.88 5.50
C GLU A 11 -1.89 -7.78 4.97
N TYR A 12 -0.64 -7.29 5.01
CA TYR A 12 0.48 -7.89 4.30
C TYR A 12 0.77 -9.36 4.64
N LEU A 13 0.52 -9.78 5.89
CA LEU A 13 0.69 -11.18 6.31
C LEU A 13 -0.25 -12.11 5.54
N ARG A 14 -1.55 -11.77 5.51
CA ARG A 14 -2.59 -12.54 4.84
C ARG A 14 -2.38 -12.53 3.32
N VAL A 15 -2.01 -11.38 2.76
CA VAL A 15 -1.84 -11.23 1.31
C VAL A 15 -0.61 -11.98 0.82
N ALA A 16 0.48 -11.99 1.58
CA ALA A 16 1.66 -12.79 1.24
C ALA A 16 1.34 -14.30 1.17
N ASP A 17 0.55 -14.84 2.11
CA ASP A 17 0.10 -16.23 2.06
C ASP A 17 -0.69 -16.53 0.77
N LEU A 18 -1.52 -15.58 0.33
CA LEU A 18 -2.28 -15.70 -0.92
C LEU A 18 -1.37 -15.60 -2.16
N CYS A 19 -0.39 -14.69 -2.15
CA CYS A 19 0.61 -14.55 -3.21
C CYS A 19 1.40 -15.84 -3.42
N GLU A 20 1.86 -16.48 -2.35
CA GLU A 20 2.55 -17.77 -2.40
C GLU A 20 1.64 -18.89 -2.91
N LYS A 21 0.43 -18.99 -2.36
CA LYS A 21 -0.54 -20.03 -2.72
C LYS A 21 -0.89 -19.99 -4.20
N TYR A 22 -1.10 -18.80 -4.76
CA TYR A 22 -1.56 -18.63 -6.14
C TYR A 22 -0.44 -18.25 -7.12
N ARG A 23 0.80 -18.09 -6.64
CA ARG A 23 1.97 -17.65 -7.42
C ARG A 23 1.71 -16.34 -8.16
N VAL A 24 1.19 -15.37 -7.44
CA VAL A 24 0.89 -14.02 -7.95
C VAL A 24 1.72 -12.96 -7.22
N ASN A 25 1.89 -11.81 -7.88
CA ASN A 25 2.67 -10.69 -7.36
C ASN A 25 1.80 -9.78 -6.47
N VAL A 26 2.43 -8.81 -5.80
CA VAL A 26 1.74 -7.89 -4.88
C VAL A 26 1.95 -6.42 -5.25
N ASN A 27 0.91 -5.61 -5.05
CA ASN A 27 0.98 -4.17 -4.92
C ASN A 27 0.90 -3.84 -3.43
N MET A 28 1.92 -3.17 -2.93
CA MET A 28 1.92 -2.70 -1.55
C MET A 28 1.04 -1.47 -1.45
N ASP A 29 0.10 -1.48 -0.53
CA ASP A 29 -0.64 -0.30 -0.12
C ASP A 29 -0.16 0.04 1.28
N ALA A 30 0.62 1.10 1.38
CA ALA A 30 1.09 1.59 2.66
C ALA A 30 -0.12 1.88 3.54
N PHE A 31 -0.01 1.52 4.82
CA PHE A 31 -1.11 1.47 5.78
C PHE A 31 -2.09 2.64 5.66
N TYR A 32 -3.39 2.33 5.78
CA TYR A 32 -4.45 3.34 5.79
C TYR A 32 -4.21 4.48 6.82
N ASP A 33 -3.46 4.20 7.90
CA ASP A 33 -2.97 5.18 8.86
C ASP A 33 -1.57 5.66 8.44
N PRO A 34 -1.42 6.91 7.96
CA PRO A 34 -0.12 7.48 7.60
C PRO A 34 0.88 7.52 8.76
N GLU A 35 0.40 7.48 10.00
CA GLU A 35 1.24 7.51 11.21
C GLU A 35 1.65 6.11 11.67
N PHE A 36 1.15 5.04 11.05
CA PHE A 36 1.40 3.68 11.49
C PHE A 36 2.90 3.36 11.52
N TYR A 37 3.62 3.57 10.42
CA TYR A 37 5.06 3.31 10.38
C TYR A 37 5.89 4.30 11.20
N SER A 38 5.40 5.53 11.42
CA SER A 38 6.05 6.47 12.35
C SER A 38 6.02 5.93 13.78
N LYS A 39 4.93 5.25 14.17
CA LYS A 39 4.75 4.65 15.49
C LYS A 39 5.36 3.23 15.59
N HIS A 40 5.43 2.53 14.47
CA HIS A 40 5.85 1.12 14.35
C HIS A 40 6.85 0.93 13.20
N PRO A 41 8.05 1.54 13.28
CA PRO A 41 9.03 1.48 12.20
C PRO A 41 9.51 0.05 11.89
N GLU A 42 9.47 -0.85 12.89
CA GLU A 42 9.81 -2.26 12.74
C GLU A 42 8.89 -3.02 11.77
N GLU A 43 7.67 -2.54 11.55
CA GLU A 43 6.71 -3.17 10.65
C GLU A 43 7.13 -3.06 9.18
N ILE A 44 7.92 -2.04 8.82
CA ILE A 44 8.50 -1.91 7.48
C ILE A 44 9.37 -3.13 7.18
N GLU A 45 10.31 -3.45 8.08
CA GLU A 45 11.23 -4.58 7.89
C GLU A 45 10.48 -5.92 7.88
N LYS A 46 9.48 -6.08 8.76
CA LYS A 46 8.65 -7.29 8.80
C LYS A 46 7.88 -7.49 7.50
N GLN A 47 7.29 -6.44 6.94
CA GLN A 47 6.56 -6.53 5.68
C GLN A 47 7.48 -6.84 4.50
N LEU A 48 8.61 -6.14 4.39
CA LEU A 48 9.59 -6.41 3.33
C LEU A 48 10.12 -7.84 3.40
N LYS A 49 10.40 -8.34 4.62
CA LYS A 49 10.82 -9.73 4.83
C LYS A 49 9.71 -10.72 4.46
N ARG A 50 8.44 -10.43 4.78
CA ARG A 50 7.33 -11.32 4.41
C ARG A 50 7.15 -11.42 2.90
N TYR A 51 7.46 -10.36 2.15
CA TYR A 51 7.47 -10.36 0.69
C TYR A 51 8.78 -10.82 0.06
N GLU A 52 9.74 -11.33 0.85
CA GLU A 52 10.94 -11.93 0.29
C GLU A 52 10.57 -13.12 -0.61
N GLY A 53 10.89 -13.01 -1.91
CA GLY A 53 10.50 -14.00 -2.92
C GLY A 53 9.16 -13.74 -3.63
N ILE A 54 8.41 -12.71 -3.22
CA ILE A 54 7.23 -12.21 -3.94
C ILE A 54 7.64 -10.89 -4.61
N ARG A 55 7.35 -10.74 -5.90
CA ARG A 55 7.61 -9.48 -6.59
C ARG A 55 6.61 -8.42 -6.12
N VAL A 56 7.12 -7.32 -5.58
CA VAL A 56 6.37 -6.08 -5.38
C VAL A 56 6.32 -5.32 -6.71
N CYS A 57 5.14 -5.23 -7.32
CA CYS A 57 4.95 -4.58 -8.62
C CYS A 57 4.83 -3.05 -8.50
N SER A 58 4.21 -2.56 -7.43
CA SER A 58 4.07 -1.14 -7.14
C SER A 58 3.85 -0.90 -5.64
N MET A 59 4.01 0.36 -5.24
CA MET A 59 3.72 0.82 -3.88
C MET A 59 2.80 2.04 -3.97
N HIS A 60 1.72 2.01 -3.21
CA HIS A 60 0.85 3.15 -2.98
C HIS A 60 1.18 3.72 -1.60
N GLY A 61 1.42 5.02 -1.51
CA GLY A 61 1.66 5.69 -0.22
C GLY A 61 0.36 5.80 0.59
N PRO A 62 0.44 6.03 1.92
CA PRO A 62 -0.73 6.14 2.74
C PRO A 62 -1.43 7.47 2.46
N PHE A 63 -2.73 7.43 2.16
CA PHE A 63 -3.50 8.62 1.80
C PHE A 63 -4.87 8.57 2.49
N ALA A 64 -4.96 9.22 3.64
CA ALA A 64 -6.25 9.35 4.32
C ALA A 64 -7.14 10.32 3.53
N ASP A 65 -8.11 9.78 2.80
CA ASP A 65 -9.13 10.54 2.05
C ASP A 65 -8.59 11.53 1.01
N LEU A 66 -7.32 11.40 0.60
CA LEU A 66 -6.74 12.27 -0.42
C LEU A 66 -7.13 11.78 -1.81
N CYS A 67 -7.76 12.64 -2.60
CA CYS A 67 -8.22 12.28 -3.93
C CYS A 67 -8.16 13.50 -4.86
N PHE A 68 -7.19 13.49 -5.79
CA PHE A 68 -7.08 14.52 -6.84
C PHE A 68 -8.32 14.59 -7.74
N GLY A 69 -9.05 13.48 -7.87
CA GLY A 69 -10.29 13.39 -8.64
C GLY A 69 -11.55 13.75 -7.85
N SER A 70 -11.45 14.12 -6.57
CA SER A 70 -12.62 14.41 -5.74
C SER A 70 -13.43 15.57 -6.34
N TYR A 71 -14.76 15.49 -6.25
CA TYR A 71 -15.61 16.64 -6.59
C TYR A 71 -15.46 17.75 -5.54
N ASP A 72 -15.30 17.35 -4.27
CA ASP A 72 -15.10 18.25 -3.15
C ASP A 72 -13.78 19.02 -3.31
N ARG A 73 -13.88 20.35 -3.29
CA ARG A 73 -12.74 21.24 -3.44
C ARG A 73 -11.77 21.16 -2.25
N LEU A 74 -12.28 20.98 -1.04
CA LEU A 74 -11.46 20.88 0.17
C LEU A 74 -10.57 19.63 0.11
N ILE A 75 -11.14 18.50 -0.33
CA ILE A 75 -10.37 17.26 -0.52
C ILE A 75 -9.28 17.44 -1.59
N LYS A 76 -9.61 18.04 -2.74
CA LYS A 76 -8.62 18.32 -3.80
C LYS A 76 -7.49 19.22 -3.35
N GLU A 77 -7.80 20.29 -2.62
CA GLU A 77 -6.81 21.23 -2.10
C GLU A 77 -5.91 20.57 -1.05
N ALA A 78 -6.50 19.84 -0.09
CA ALA A 78 -5.75 19.07 0.89
C ALA A 78 -4.83 18.03 0.23
N THR A 79 -5.31 17.37 -0.82
CA THR A 79 -4.54 16.39 -1.60
C THR A 79 -3.35 17.05 -2.28
N ARG A 80 -3.54 18.18 -3.00
CA ARG A 80 -2.42 18.90 -3.65
C ARG A 80 -1.35 19.32 -2.66
N ASN A 81 -1.74 19.97 -1.57
CA ASN A 81 -0.81 20.53 -0.59
C ASN A 81 -0.05 19.47 0.22
N ARG A 82 -0.49 18.21 0.23
CA ARG A 82 0.19 17.14 0.96
C ARG A 82 1.40 16.58 0.20
N PHE A 83 1.40 16.72 -1.13
CA PHE A 83 2.41 16.16 -2.04
C PHE A 83 3.28 17.23 -2.75
N GLU A 84 3.02 18.52 -2.52
CA GLU A 84 3.88 19.66 -2.90
C GLU A 84 4.70 20.13 -1.68
#